data_AF-S7RSF2-F1
#
_entry.id   AF-S7RSF2-F1
#
_cell.length_a   1.000
_cell.length_b   1.000
_cell.length_c   1.000
_cell.angle_alpha   90.00
_cell.angle_beta   90.00
_cell.angle_gamma   90.00
#
_symmetry.space_group_name_H-M   'P 1'
#
loop_
_entity.id
_entity.type
_entity.pdbx_description
1 polymer ?
#
loop_
_entity_poly.entity_id
_entity_poly.type
_entity_poly.pdbx_seq_one_letter_code
_entity_poly.pdbx_strand_id
1 'polypeptide(L)'
;MASLPTPAHGVQDGQSDDQPLVLPSCINEKEVDHIFRYLFKGWSNENASEEELIAILKLSHMWEITDAHNYAIQMLNKSTVSNPALRFHLGCTYQVYDWIEPAFRELMSMPVHAITRPMAHLIGPNAFYAIANTHAQIAEHRLVLAFYPSPYIEDVSCFTSEQCRQAWTTQWWQGLAKHLLHPDAGRNGRQILDMLETVRIPGMCQGCQDLNVSWVKQREALTRDEEMFEETIADIVGQYVVKKKAADIQLVEDGGQENVA
;
A
#
# COMPACT_ATOMS: atom_id res chain seq x y z
N MET A 1 -34.41 11.94 32.08
CA MET A 1 -34.64 11.05 30.92
C MET A 1 -34.39 11.87 29.68
N ALA A 2 -33.36 11.54 28.90
CA ALA A 2 -33.11 12.20 27.64
C ALA A 2 -34.12 11.66 26.62
N SER A 3 -34.96 12.54 26.08
CA SER A 3 -35.89 12.21 25.00
C SER A 3 -35.14 12.33 23.68
N LEU A 4 -35.14 11.28 22.87
CA LEU A 4 -34.54 11.34 21.54
C LEU A 4 -35.31 12.36 20.67
N PRO A 5 -34.61 13.14 19.82
CA PRO A 5 -35.25 14.10 18.94
C PRO A 5 -36.26 13.39 18.02
N THR A 6 -37.50 13.87 18.03
CA THR A 6 -38.58 13.33 17.20
C THR A 6 -38.59 14.06 15.86
N PRO A 7 -38.63 13.37 14.72
CA PRO A 7 -38.75 14.05 13.43
C PRO A 7 -40.05 14.88 13.39
N ALA A 8 -39.94 16.14 12.97
CA ALA A 8 -41.06 17.10 12.99
C ALA A 8 -42.26 16.64 12.15
N HIS A 9 -42.02 15.82 11.12
CA HIS A 9 -43.04 15.19 10.29
C HIS A 9 -42.56 13.80 9.83
N GLY A 10 -43.10 12.74 10.44
CA GLY A 10 -42.82 11.35 10.06
C GLY A 10 -43.35 10.36 11.09
N VAL A 11 -43.62 9.12 10.64
CA VAL A 11 -43.80 7.99 11.55
C VAL A 11 -42.45 7.71 12.20
N GLN A 12 -42.41 7.61 13.52
CA GLN A 12 -41.17 7.36 14.25
C GLN A 12 -40.90 5.86 14.26
N ASP A 13 -39.87 5.43 13.56
CA ASP A 13 -39.43 4.03 13.55
C ASP A 13 -38.96 3.58 14.95
N GLY A 14 -39.16 2.30 15.24
CA GLY A 14 -38.69 1.66 16.47
C GLY A 14 -39.56 1.89 17.72
N GLN A 15 -40.82 2.31 17.54
CA GLN A 15 -41.75 2.53 18.66
C GLN A 15 -42.54 1.27 19.06
N SER A 16 -42.76 0.32 18.14
CA SER A 16 -43.53 -0.89 18.39
C SER A 16 -43.14 -2.02 17.43
N ASP A 17 -43.65 -3.23 17.66
CA ASP A 17 -43.48 -4.36 16.74
C ASP A 17 -44.15 -4.12 15.37
N ASP A 18 -45.21 -3.31 15.35
CA ASP A 18 -45.89 -2.90 14.12
C ASP A 18 -45.14 -1.77 13.38
N GLN A 19 -44.18 -1.11 14.05
CA GLN A 19 -43.32 -0.05 13.52
C GLN A 19 -41.87 -0.29 13.96
N PRO A 20 -41.24 -1.39 13.51
CA PRO A 20 -39.90 -1.74 13.96
C PRO A 20 -38.86 -0.81 13.37
N LEU A 21 -37.68 -0.76 13.99
CA LEU A 21 -36.51 -0.14 13.38
C LEU A 21 -36.01 -1.06 12.24
N VAL A 22 -36.17 -0.63 10.99
CA VAL A 22 -35.71 -1.39 9.83
C VAL A 22 -34.26 -1.05 9.53
N LEU A 23 -33.37 -2.03 9.70
CA LEU A 23 -31.95 -1.88 9.39
C LEU A 23 -31.71 -1.89 7.86
N PRO A 24 -30.71 -1.13 7.36
CA PRO A 24 -30.28 -1.20 5.97
C PRO A 24 -29.96 -2.62 5.51
N SER A 25 -30.27 -2.94 4.25
CA SER A 25 -30.07 -4.29 3.67
C SER A 25 -28.61 -4.74 3.59
N CYS A 26 -27.66 -3.81 3.74
CA CYS A 26 -26.24 -4.12 3.81
C CYS A 26 -25.80 -4.67 5.17
N ILE A 27 -26.68 -4.68 6.17
CA ILE A 27 -26.44 -5.23 7.52
C ILE A 27 -27.16 -6.58 7.61
N ASN A 28 -26.45 -7.61 8.05
CA ASN A 28 -27.06 -8.91 8.32
C ASN A 28 -27.18 -9.20 9.82
N GLU A 29 -28.06 -10.15 10.16
CA GLU A 29 -28.37 -10.56 11.54
C GLU A 29 -27.11 -10.93 12.34
N LYS A 30 -26.17 -11.68 11.75
CA LYS A 30 -24.95 -12.09 12.44
C LYS A 30 -24.08 -10.90 12.83
N GLU A 31 -23.96 -9.90 11.95
CA GLU A 31 -23.19 -8.68 12.25
C GLU A 31 -23.78 -7.94 13.46
N VAL A 32 -25.12 -7.81 13.50
CA VAL A 32 -25.85 -7.21 14.64
C VAL A 32 -25.59 -8.00 15.92
N ASP A 33 -25.65 -9.33 15.83
CA ASP A 33 -25.38 -10.23 16.95
C ASP A 33 -23.96 -10.04 17.51
N HIS A 34 -22.96 -9.85 16.65
CA HIS A 34 -21.57 -9.60 17.06
C HIS A 34 -21.42 -8.29 17.83
N ILE A 35 -21.96 -7.18 17.31
CA ILE A 35 -21.85 -5.88 17.98
C ILE A 35 -22.69 -5.82 19.27
N PHE A 36 -23.87 -6.44 19.32
CA PHE A 36 -24.67 -6.50 20.55
C PHE A 36 -24.01 -7.38 21.60
N ARG A 37 -23.37 -8.47 21.20
CA ARG A 37 -22.57 -9.28 22.11
C ARG A 37 -21.45 -8.46 22.74
N TYR A 38 -20.75 -7.65 21.94
CA TYR A 38 -19.76 -6.70 22.44
C TYR A 38 -20.36 -5.71 23.44
N LEU A 39 -21.46 -5.03 23.09
CA LEU A 39 -22.09 -3.99 23.90
C LEU A 39 -22.66 -4.50 25.23
N PHE A 40 -23.32 -5.68 25.22
CA PHE A 40 -24.11 -6.15 26.36
C PHE A 40 -23.43 -7.25 27.18
N LYS A 41 -22.52 -8.05 26.61
CA LYS A 41 -21.85 -9.14 27.34
C LYS A 41 -20.46 -8.77 27.86
N GLY A 42 -19.92 -7.61 27.45
CA GLY A 42 -18.62 -7.11 27.91
C GLY A 42 -17.41 -7.78 27.23
N TRP A 43 -16.24 -7.16 27.42
CA TRP A 43 -14.94 -7.49 26.80
C TRP A 43 -14.34 -8.82 27.27
N SER A 44 -14.89 -9.98 26.90
CA SER A 44 -14.33 -11.25 27.39
C SER A 44 -14.01 -12.30 26.34
N ASN A 45 -13.90 -11.95 25.05
CA ASN A 45 -13.50 -12.92 24.03
C ASN A 45 -12.15 -12.57 23.41
N GLU A 46 -11.05 -13.01 24.03
CA GLU A 46 -9.71 -12.99 23.43
C GLU A 46 -9.63 -13.85 22.14
N ASN A 47 -10.66 -14.65 21.86
CA ASN A 47 -10.75 -15.53 20.69
C ASN A 47 -11.83 -15.08 19.68
N ALA A 48 -12.15 -13.78 19.61
CA ALA A 48 -13.03 -13.26 18.57
C ALA A 48 -12.46 -13.61 17.18
N SER A 49 -13.32 -14.08 16.27
CA SER A 49 -12.89 -14.39 14.90
C SER A 49 -12.63 -13.12 14.10
N GLU A 50 -11.86 -13.21 13.02
CA GLU A 50 -11.64 -12.08 12.10
C GLU A 50 -12.98 -11.55 11.55
N GLU A 51 -13.92 -12.45 11.21
CA GLU A 51 -15.27 -12.09 10.77
C GLU A 51 -16.04 -11.29 11.83
N GLU A 52 -15.98 -11.70 13.11
CA GLU A 52 -16.62 -11.00 14.22
C GLU A 52 -16.01 -9.60 14.40
N LEU A 53 -14.69 -9.49 14.37
CA LEU A 53 -14.00 -8.21 14.54
C LEU A 53 -14.27 -7.25 13.36
N ILE A 54 -14.35 -7.76 12.13
CA ILE A 54 -14.72 -6.96 10.95
C ILE A 54 -16.17 -6.46 11.06
N ALA A 55 -17.09 -7.31 11.52
CA ALA A 55 -18.48 -6.90 11.75
C ALA A 55 -18.57 -5.79 12.82
N ILE A 56 -17.83 -5.95 13.93
CA ILE A 56 -17.74 -4.92 14.97
C ILE A 56 -17.15 -3.64 14.39
N LEU A 57 -16.04 -3.69 13.64
CA LEU A 57 -15.42 -2.52 13.00
C LEU A 57 -16.41 -1.78 12.08
N LYS A 58 -17.13 -2.52 11.24
CA LYS A 58 -18.12 -1.98 10.30
C LYS A 58 -19.26 -1.26 11.01
N LEU A 59 -19.93 -1.95 11.94
CA LEU A 59 -21.12 -1.41 12.61
C LEU A 59 -20.76 -0.32 13.62
N SER A 60 -19.61 -0.44 14.29
CA SER A 60 -19.12 0.62 15.18
C SER A 60 -18.75 1.89 14.43
N HIS A 61 -18.18 1.79 13.23
CA HIS A 61 -17.95 2.96 12.38
C HIS A 61 -19.28 3.60 11.95
N MET A 62 -20.23 2.79 11.47
CA MET A 62 -21.52 3.27 10.97
C MET A 62 -22.45 3.84 12.06
N TRP A 63 -22.36 3.34 13.29
CA TRP A 63 -23.16 3.80 14.43
C TRP A 63 -22.37 4.66 15.42
N GLU A 64 -21.17 5.09 15.03
CA GLU A 64 -20.30 6.00 15.79
C GLU A 64 -19.94 5.51 17.21
N ILE A 65 -19.84 4.19 17.38
CA ILE A 65 -19.49 3.54 18.65
C ILE A 65 -17.96 3.48 18.78
N THR A 66 -17.36 4.61 19.18
CA THR A 66 -15.91 4.81 19.22
C THR A 66 -15.15 3.73 20.01
N ASP A 67 -15.69 3.27 21.14
CA ASP A 67 -15.05 2.22 21.96
C ASP A 67 -14.97 0.88 21.22
N ALA A 68 -16.06 0.48 20.55
CA ALA A 68 -16.13 -0.74 19.75
C ALA A 68 -15.21 -0.66 18.53
N HIS A 69 -15.11 0.51 17.90
CA HIS A 69 -14.23 0.75 16.75
C HIS A 69 -12.76 0.59 17.14
N ASN A 70 -12.34 1.24 18.22
CA ASN A 70 -10.97 1.13 18.74
C ASN A 70 -10.65 -0.29 19.21
N TYR A 71 -11.59 -0.97 19.86
CA TYR A 71 -11.44 -2.37 20.25
C TYR A 71 -11.20 -3.27 19.04
N ALA A 72 -12.03 -3.14 17.99
CA ALA A 72 -11.89 -3.93 16.78
C ALA A 72 -10.53 -3.70 16.10
N ILE A 73 -10.08 -2.44 15.99
CA ILE A 73 -8.74 -2.11 15.47
C ILE A 73 -7.65 -2.78 16.30
N GLN A 74 -7.72 -2.66 17.63
CA GLN A 74 -6.72 -3.22 18.53
C GLN A 74 -6.63 -4.74 18.37
N MET A 75 -7.77 -5.42 18.27
CA MET A 75 -7.80 -6.88 18.12
C MET A 75 -7.37 -7.33 16.74
N LEU A 76 -7.80 -6.63 15.68
CA LEU A 76 -7.37 -6.89 14.32
C LEU A 76 -5.87 -6.63 14.11
N ASN A 77 -5.25 -5.75 14.89
CA ASN A 77 -3.79 -5.57 14.89
C ASN A 77 -3.04 -6.70 15.60
N LYS A 78 -3.66 -7.36 16.60
CA LYS A 78 -3.05 -8.50 17.31
C LYS A 78 -3.21 -9.80 16.52
N SER A 79 -4.35 -9.99 15.87
CA SER A 79 -4.48 -11.03 14.86
C SER A 79 -3.64 -10.63 13.66
N THR A 80 -2.81 -11.49 13.11
CA THR A 80 -2.26 -11.22 11.78
C THR A 80 -3.40 -11.31 10.78
N VAL A 81 -4.10 -10.20 10.50
CA VAL A 81 -4.92 -10.06 9.29
C VAL A 81 -3.95 -10.28 8.13
N SER A 82 -3.87 -11.52 7.65
CA SER A 82 -2.75 -11.95 6.82
C SER A 82 -2.86 -11.43 5.40
N ASN A 83 -4.04 -10.94 5.02
CA ASN A 83 -4.33 -10.50 3.68
C ASN A 83 -4.17 -8.98 3.55
N PRO A 84 -3.11 -8.49 2.87
CA PRO A 84 -2.89 -7.05 2.71
C PRO A 84 -3.99 -6.38 1.87
N ALA A 85 -4.67 -7.11 0.97
CA ALA A 85 -5.82 -6.56 0.24
C ALA A 85 -7.01 -6.26 1.17
N LEU A 86 -7.29 -7.17 2.10
CA LEU A 86 -8.35 -6.98 3.08
C LEU A 86 -8.00 -5.84 4.03
N ARG A 87 -6.77 -5.82 4.56
CA ARG A 87 -6.33 -4.74 5.46
C ARG A 87 -6.37 -3.36 4.79
N PHE A 88 -5.94 -3.26 3.53
CA PHE A 88 -6.05 -2.03 2.74
C PHE A 88 -7.52 -1.61 2.56
N HIS A 89 -8.39 -2.54 2.17
CA HIS A 89 -9.82 -2.30 2.00
C HIS A 89 -10.48 -1.80 3.30
N LEU A 90 -10.24 -2.48 4.43
CA LEU A 90 -10.79 -2.11 5.73
C LEU A 90 -10.27 -0.74 6.17
N GLY A 91 -8.97 -0.47 6.00
CA GLY A 91 -8.37 0.83 6.33
C GLY A 91 -8.99 1.98 5.54
N CYS A 92 -9.22 1.78 4.24
CA CYS A 92 -9.88 2.77 3.39
C CYS A 92 -11.35 2.97 3.73
N THR A 93 -12.07 1.88 4.04
CA THR A 93 -13.54 1.87 4.21
C THR A 93 -13.96 2.37 5.59
N TYR A 94 -13.23 1.96 6.63
CA TYR A 94 -13.57 2.25 8.03
C TYR A 94 -12.59 3.21 8.70
N GLN A 95 -11.85 3.97 7.88
CA GLN A 95 -10.96 5.07 8.30
C GLN A 95 -9.84 4.66 9.27
N VAL A 96 -9.27 3.47 9.09
CA VAL A 96 -8.09 3.02 9.84
C VAL A 96 -6.83 3.38 9.06
N TYR A 97 -6.46 4.66 9.10
CA TYR A 97 -5.42 5.23 8.23
C TYR A 97 -4.05 4.58 8.36
N ASP A 98 -3.69 4.14 9.57
CA ASP A 98 -2.40 3.49 9.86
C ASP A 98 -2.25 2.15 9.12
N TRP A 99 -3.34 1.58 8.59
CA TRP A 99 -3.31 0.36 7.80
C TRP A 99 -3.07 0.58 6.31
N ILE A 100 -3.34 1.79 5.81
CA ILE A 100 -3.41 2.04 4.36
C ILE A 100 -2.03 1.93 3.73
N GLU A 101 -1.04 2.70 4.19
CA GLU A 101 0.31 2.67 3.60
C GLU A 101 0.97 1.29 3.76
N PRO A 102 1.03 0.67 4.96
CA PRO A 102 1.71 -0.62 5.10
C PRO A 102 1.05 -1.72 4.26
N ALA A 103 -0.27 -1.75 4.19
CA ALA A 103 -0.98 -2.72 3.36
C ALA A 103 -0.75 -2.50 1.87
N PHE A 104 -0.79 -1.25 1.40
CA PHE A 104 -0.55 -0.94 0.01
C PHE A 104 0.90 -1.23 -0.42
N ARG A 105 1.86 -0.93 0.46
CA ARG A 105 3.28 -1.27 0.25
C ARG A 105 3.48 -2.78 0.10
N GLU A 106 2.86 -3.58 0.97
CA GLU A 106 2.90 -5.04 0.85
C GLU A 106 2.28 -5.52 -0.47
N LEU A 107 1.13 -4.95 -0.89
CA LEU A 107 0.52 -5.26 -2.18
C LEU A 107 1.44 -4.91 -3.36
N MET A 108 2.09 -3.75 -3.31
CA MET A 108 3.04 -3.30 -4.33
C MET A 108 4.26 -4.22 -4.43
N SER A 109 4.73 -4.78 -3.31
CA SER A 109 5.85 -5.73 -3.29
C SER A 109 5.49 -7.13 -3.81
N MET A 110 4.20 -7.47 -3.95
CA MET A 110 3.78 -8.75 -4.52
C MET A 110 4.00 -8.77 -6.03
N PRO A 111 4.37 -9.92 -6.62
CA PRO A 111 4.27 -10.11 -8.06
C PRO A 111 2.81 -9.92 -8.53
N VAL A 112 2.59 -9.19 -9.63
CA VAL A 112 1.23 -8.90 -10.12
C VAL A 112 0.39 -10.16 -10.33
N HIS A 113 1.01 -11.25 -10.81
CA HIS A 113 0.33 -12.52 -11.04
C HIS A 113 -0.11 -13.23 -9.74
N ALA A 114 0.45 -12.86 -8.59
CA ALA A 114 0.04 -13.36 -7.27
C ALA A 114 -1.19 -12.62 -6.72
N ILE A 115 -1.57 -11.48 -7.33
CA ILE A 115 -2.78 -10.75 -6.95
C ILE A 115 -4.00 -11.46 -7.54
N THR A 116 -4.71 -12.18 -6.69
CA THR A 116 -5.89 -12.97 -7.09
C THR A 116 -7.08 -12.06 -7.43
N ARG A 117 -8.07 -12.60 -8.17
CA ARG A 117 -9.31 -11.88 -8.47
C ARG A 117 -10.04 -11.38 -7.22
N PRO A 118 -10.22 -12.16 -6.14
CA PRO A 118 -10.82 -11.64 -4.90
C PRO A 118 -10.04 -10.47 -4.29
N MET A 119 -8.70 -10.53 -4.29
CA MET A 119 -7.87 -9.42 -3.83
C MET A 119 -8.07 -8.17 -4.68
N ALA A 120 -8.07 -8.32 -6.01
CA ALA A 120 -8.31 -7.22 -6.94
C ALA A 120 -9.68 -6.55 -6.74
N HIS A 121 -10.72 -7.32 -6.38
CA HIS A 121 -12.02 -6.76 -6.03
C HIS A 121 -12.00 -5.97 -4.72
N LEU A 122 -11.26 -6.45 -3.70
CA LEU A 122 -11.13 -5.77 -2.41
C LEU A 122 -10.37 -4.45 -2.50
N ILE A 123 -9.22 -4.43 -3.18
CA ILE A 123 -8.39 -3.22 -3.31
C ILE A 123 -9.05 -2.16 -4.21
N GLY A 124 -9.91 -2.60 -5.13
CA GLY A 124 -10.62 -1.73 -6.05
C GLY A 124 -9.81 -1.36 -7.31
N PRO A 125 -10.49 -0.81 -8.33
CA PRO A 125 -9.92 -0.63 -9.66
C PRO A 125 -8.74 0.37 -9.69
N ASN A 126 -8.81 1.46 -8.93
CA ASN A 126 -7.78 2.50 -8.94
C ASN A 126 -6.46 1.98 -8.35
N ALA A 127 -6.52 1.36 -7.17
CA ALA A 127 -5.35 0.78 -6.52
C ALA A 127 -4.76 -0.37 -7.36
N PHE A 128 -5.61 -1.23 -7.93
CA PHE A 128 -5.16 -2.30 -8.81
C PHE A 128 -4.48 -1.75 -10.08
N TYR A 129 -5.05 -0.74 -10.72
CA TYR A 129 -4.44 -0.08 -11.88
C TYR A 129 -3.07 0.51 -11.53
N ALA A 130 -2.97 1.22 -10.41
CA ALA A 130 -1.70 1.79 -9.94
C ALA A 130 -0.64 0.71 -9.75
N ILE A 131 -0.98 -0.42 -9.11
CA ILE A 131 -0.06 -1.56 -8.96
C ILE A 131 0.36 -2.10 -10.33
N ALA A 132 -0.61 -2.49 -11.17
CA ALA A 132 -0.32 -3.14 -12.46
C ALA A 132 0.50 -2.23 -13.40
N ASN A 133 0.14 -0.95 -13.47
CA ASN A 133 0.81 0.03 -14.31
C ASN A 133 2.23 0.32 -13.83
N THR A 134 2.45 0.40 -12.51
CA THR A 134 3.80 0.64 -11.96
C THR A 134 4.71 -0.56 -12.16
N HIS A 135 4.21 -1.78 -11.96
CA HIS A 135 4.96 -2.99 -12.30
C HIS A 135 5.32 -3.05 -13.79
N ALA A 136 4.42 -2.65 -14.69
CA ALA A 136 4.69 -2.60 -16.12
C ALA A 136 5.78 -1.56 -16.46
N GLN A 137 5.72 -0.36 -15.88
CA GLN A 137 6.73 0.68 -16.06
C GLN A 137 8.10 0.25 -15.51
N ILE A 138 8.14 -0.38 -14.33
CA ILE A 138 9.38 -0.93 -13.76
C ILE A 138 9.96 -2.01 -14.69
N ALA A 139 9.12 -2.92 -15.20
CA ALA A 139 9.56 -3.96 -16.12
C ALA A 139 10.13 -3.38 -17.42
N GLU A 140 9.47 -2.39 -18.01
CA GLU A 140 9.94 -1.67 -19.20
C GLU A 140 11.27 -0.95 -18.94
N HIS A 141 11.36 -0.21 -17.83
CA HIS A 141 12.59 0.48 -17.43
C HIS A 141 13.77 -0.48 -17.26
N ARG A 142 13.54 -1.62 -16.59
CA ARG A 142 14.55 -2.67 -16.42
C ARG A 142 14.99 -3.29 -17.75
N LEU A 143 14.07 -3.46 -18.71
CA LEU A 143 14.41 -3.91 -20.06
C LEU A 143 15.32 -2.89 -20.76
N VAL A 144 15.00 -1.59 -20.70
CA VAL A 144 15.84 -0.54 -21.28
C VAL A 144 17.25 -0.59 -20.69
N LEU A 145 17.37 -0.62 -19.37
CA LEU A 145 18.67 -0.72 -18.70
C LEU A 145 19.44 -2.00 -19.06
N ALA A 146 18.75 -3.12 -19.21
CA ALA A 146 19.38 -4.40 -19.54
C ALA A 146 19.95 -4.43 -20.97
N PHE A 147 19.20 -3.90 -21.95
CA PHE A 147 19.58 -3.97 -23.36
C PHE A 147 20.49 -2.82 -23.81
N TYR A 148 20.45 -1.67 -23.13
CA TYR A 148 21.23 -0.49 -23.50
C TYR A 148 22.25 -0.16 -22.40
N PRO A 149 23.48 -0.70 -22.48
CA PRO A 149 24.54 -0.34 -21.54
C PRO A 149 24.79 1.16 -21.56
N SER A 150 25.17 1.70 -20.40
CA SER A 150 25.62 3.09 -20.34
C SER A 150 26.80 3.33 -21.29
N PRO A 151 26.93 4.56 -21.84
CA PRO A 151 28.05 4.91 -22.68
C PRO A 151 29.37 4.65 -21.96
N TYR A 152 30.31 4.00 -22.65
CA TYR A 152 31.65 3.80 -22.13
C TYR A 152 32.40 5.14 -22.03
N ILE A 153 32.95 5.40 -20.86
CA ILE A 153 33.81 6.56 -20.58
C ILE A 153 35.26 6.08 -20.41
N GLU A 154 36.14 6.69 -21.19
CA GLU A 154 37.57 6.42 -21.14
C GLU A 154 38.25 7.27 -20.08
N ASP A 155 39.08 6.63 -19.25
CA ASP A 155 39.99 7.35 -18.35
C ASP A 155 41.20 7.88 -19.11
N VAL A 156 41.65 9.09 -18.75
CA VAL A 156 42.77 9.77 -19.40
C VAL A 156 44.10 9.00 -19.32
N SER A 157 44.23 8.09 -18.36
CA SER A 157 45.41 7.24 -18.17
C SER A 157 45.23 5.81 -18.70
N CYS A 158 44.15 5.54 -19.44
CA CYS A 158 43.89 4.22 -20.01
C CYS A 158 44.81 3.93 -21.21
N PHE A 159 45.53 2.81 -21.15
CA PHE A 159 46.35 2.31 -22.28
C PHE A 159 45.66 1.19 -23.08
N THR A 160 44.48 0.74 -22.62
CA THR A 160 43.75 -0.42 -23.17
C THR A 160 42.26 -0.09 -23.38
N SER A 161 41.95 1.11 -23.87
CA SER A 161 40.59 1.65 -24.00
C SER A 161 39.62 0.70 -24.70
N GLU A 162 40.01 0.14 -25.85
CA GLU A 162 39.13 -0.77 -26.59
C GLU A 162 38.83 -2.07 -25.82
N GLN A 163 39.81 -2.61 -25.09
CA GLN A 163 39.60 -3.79 -24.24
C GLN A 163 38.68 -3.45 -23.06
N CYS A 164 38.85 -2.28 -22.44
CA CYS A 164 37.99 -1.80 -21.36
C CYS A 164 36.55 -1.60 -21.84
N ARG A 165 36.36 -1.03 -23.03
CA ARG A 165 35.04 -0.85 -23.66
C ARG A 165 34.35 -2.18 -23.92
N GLN A 166 35.07 -3.13 -24.52
CA GLN A 166 34.53 -4.47 -24.78
C GLN A 166 34.20 -5.20 -23.48
N ALA A 167 35.06 -5.08 -22.46
CA ALA A 167 34.81 -5.64 -21.14
C ALA A 167 33.55 -5.04 -20.49
N TRP A 168 33.39 -3.71 -20.53
CA TRP A 168 32.22 -3.01 -20.02
C TRP A 168 30.93 -3.51 -20.67
N THR A 169 30.86 -3.49 -22.01
CA THR A 169 29.69 -3.95 -22.76
C THR A 169 29.38 -5.43 -22.51
N THR A 170 30.43 -6.26 -22.48
CA THR A 170 30.26 -7.70 -22.27
C THR A 170 29.76 -8.00 -20.86
N GLN A 171 30.36 -7.40 -19.84
CA GLN A 171 29.98 -7.63 -18.44
C GLN A 171 28.65 -6.99 -18.08
N TRP A 172 28.25 -5.91 -18.76
CA TRP A 172 26.91 -5.37 -18.64
C TRP A 172 25.86 -6.44 -18.97
N TRP A 173 25.97 -7.08 -20.13
CA TRP A 173 25.03 -8.14 -20.51
C TRP A 173 25.22 -9.42 -19.70
N GLN A 174 26.47 -9.84 -19.46
CA GLN A 174 26.76 -11.11 -18.82
C GLN A 174 26.51 -11.10 -17.30
N GLY A 175 26.57 -9.95 -16.65
CA GLY A 175 26.36 -9.76 -15.22
C GLY A 175 25.10 -8.93 -14.92
N LEU A 176 25.18 -7.61 -15.13
CA LEU A 176 24.16 -6.66 -14.68
C LEU A 176 22.77 -6.95 -15.25
N ALA A 177 22.65 -7.09 -16.58
CA ALA A 177 21.38 -7.30 -17.27
C ALA A 177 20.65 -8.55 -16.76
N LYS A 178 21.39 -9.62 -16.44
CA LYS A 178 20.80 -10.85 -15.89
C LYS A 178 20.22 -10.63 -14.50
N HIS A 179 20.84 -9.79 -13.67
CA HIS A 179 20.28 -9.45 -12.36
C HIS A 179 19.02 -8.58 -12.46
N LEU A 180 18.93 -7.70 -13.44
CA LEU A 180 17.71 -6.92 -13.69
C LEU A 180 16.54 -7.78 -14.18
N LEU A 181 16.82 -8.74 -15.06
CA LEU A 181 15.81 -9.51 -15.78
C LEU A 181 15.46 -10.85 -15.12
N HIS A 182 16.13 -11.24 -14.04
CA HIS A 182 15.86 -12.52 -13.40
C HIS A 182 14.44 -12.50 -12.78
N PRO A 183 13.57 -13.48 -13.10
CA PRO A 183 12.18 -13.48 -12.64
C PRO A 183 12.03 -13.64 -11.12
N ASP A 184 12.81 -14.54 -10.50
CA ASP A 184 12.65 -14.85 -9.06
C ASP A 184 13.73 -14.23 -8.15
N ALA A 185 14.97 -14.15 -8.63
CA ALA A 185 16.15 -13.63 -7.92
C ALA A 185 16.68 -12.33 -8.54
N GLY A 186 15.75 -11.53 -9.08
CA GLY A 186 16.06 -10.19 -9.59
C GLY A 186 16.62 -9.31 -8.47
N ARG A 187 17.48 -8.36 -8.85
CA ARG A 187 17.99 -7.34 -7.94
C ARG A 187 17.42 -5.98 -8.32
N ASN A 188 17.18 -5.14 -7.33
CA ASN A 188 16.77 -3.76 -7.57
C ASN A 188 17.97 -2.88 -7.97
N GLY A 189 17.69 -1.64 -8.39
CA GLY A 189 18.68 -0.67 -8.82
C GLY A 189 19.81 -0.48 -7.82
N ARG A 190 19.45 -0.29 -6.54
CA ARG A 190 20.41 -0.06 -5.47
C ARG A 190 21.36 -1.24 -5.25
N GLN A 191 20.82 -2.45 -5.18
CA GLN A 191 21.62 -3.67 -5.01
C GLN A 191 22.58 -3.89 -6.18
N ILE A 192 22.19 -3.53 -7.40
CA ILE A 192 23.05 -3.63 -8.58
C ILE A 192 24.15 -2.57 -8.52
N LEU A 193 23.83 -1.35 -8.09
CA LEU A 193 24.82 -0.29 -7.93
C LEU A 193 25.87 -0.69 -6.88
N ASP A 194 25.45 -1.22 -5.74
CA ASP A 194 26.36 -1.74 -4.70
C ASP A 194 27.29 -2.85 -5.25
N MET A 195 26.77 -3.70 -6.15
CA MET A 195 27.58 -4.72 -6.82
C MET A 195 28.61 -4.12 -7.79
N LEU A 196 28.23 -3.11 -8.57
CA LEU A 196 29.15 -2.44 -9.50
C LEU A 196 30.30 -1.72 -8.77
N GLU A 197 30.03 -1.19 -7.58
CA GLU A 197 31.03 -0.53 -6.74
C GLU A 197 32.01 -1.51 -6.09
N THR A 198 31.61 -2.76 -5.89
CA THR A 198 32.38 -3.75 -5.11
C THR A 198 33.11 -4.79 -5.98
N VAL A 199 32.57 -5.12 -7.15
CA VAL A 199 33.10 -6.18 -8.02
C VAL A 199 34.05 -5.61 -9.06
N ARG A 200 35.25 -6.18 -9.20
CA ARG A 200 36.15 -5.84 -10.32
C ARG A 200 35.66 -6.45 -11.63
N ILE A 201 35.57 -5.63 -12.67
CA ILE A 201 35.16 -6.06 -14.01
C ILE A 201 36.38 -6.67 -14.74
N PRO A 202 36.35 -7.98 -15.06
CA PRO A 202 37.47 -8.61 -15.76
C PRO A 202 37.72 -7.96 -17.12
N GLY A 203 38.99 -7.63 -17.40
CA GLY A 203 39.39 -6.99 -18.66
C GLY A 203 39.26 -5.46 -18.68
N MET A 204 38.81 -4.84 -17.58
CA MET A 204 38.72 -3.39 -17.44
C MET A 204 39.80 -2.88 -16.46
N CYS A 205 40.46 -1.77 -16.78
CA CYS A 205 41.36 -1.11 -15.83
C CYS A 205 40.55 -0.34 -14.76
N GLN A 206 41.15 -0.13 -13.58
CA GLN A 206 40.46 0.49 -12.44
C GLN A 206 39.96 1.91 -12.75
N GLY A 207 40.78 2.76 -13.39
CA GLY A 207 40.38 4.14 -13.71
C GLY A 207 39.14 4.21 -14.61
N CYS A 208 39.08 3.40 -15.66
CA CYS A 208 37.88 3.30 -16.49
C CYS A 208 36.70 2.78 -15.67
N GLN A 209 36.87 1.74 -14.85
CA GLN A 209 35.77 1.20 -14.04
C GLN A 209 35.20 2.26 -13.10
N ASP A 210 36.04 2.97 -12.35
CA ASP A 210 35.62 3.99 -11.39
C ASP A 210 34.85 5.12 -12.07
N LEU A 211 35.30 5.58 -13.25
CA LEU A 211 34.59 6.60 -14.02
C LEU A 211 33.22 6.13 -14.52
N ASN A 212 33.13 4.92 -15.06
CA ASN A 212 31.86 4.40 -15.60
C ASN A 212 30.85 4.13 -14.47
N VAL A 213 31.29 3.52 -13.36
CA VAL A 213 30.44 3.29 -12.19
C VAL A 213 29.97 4.61 -11.58
N SER A 214 30.87 5.60 -11.44
CA SER A 214 30.51 6.94 -10.96
C SER A 214 29.50 7.62 -11.88
N TRP A 215 29.64 7.48 -13.20
CA TRP A 215 28.69 8.05 -14.15
C TRP A 215 27.31 7.40 -14.02
N VAL A 216 27.24 6.07 -13.91
CA VAL A 216 25.98 5.34 -13.71
C VAL A 216 25.31 5.80 -12.41
N LYS A 217 26.09 5.96 -11.33
CA LYS A 217 25.61 6.46 -10.03
C LYS A 217 25.01 7.86 -10.13
N GLN A 218 25.71 8.80 -10.77
CA GLN A 218 25.28 10.19 -10.90
C GLN A 218 24.01 10.37 -11.73
N ARG A 219 23.70 9.42 -12.62
CA ARG A 219 22.51 9.49 -13.46
C ARG A 219 21.23 8.99 -12.77
N GLU A 220 21.37 8.28 -11.64
CA GLU A 220 20.25 7.72 -10.87
C GLU A 220 19.29 6.82 -11.68
N ALA A 221 19.66 6.48 -12.92
CA ALA A 221 18.84 5.70 -13.82
C ALA A 221 18.62 4.27 -13.29
N LEU A 222 19.58 3.70 -12.57
CA LEU A 222 19.41 2.39 -11.93
C LEU A 222 18.35 2.42 -10.84
N THR A 223 18.23 3.50 -10.07
CA THR A 223 17.35 3.58 -8.90
C THR A 223 15.95 4.14 -9.17
N ARG A 224 15.66 4.46 -10.43
CA ARG A 224 14.36 4.99 -10.85
C ARG A 224 13.21 4.02 -10.59
N ASP A 225 13.45 2.71 -10.51
CA ASP A 225 12.40 1.73 -10.18
C ASP A 225 11.91 1.87 -8.74
N GLU A 226 12.80 2.14 -7.79
CA GLU A 226 12.43 2.42 -6.40
C GLU A 226 11.70 3.75 -6.27
N GLU A 227 12.08 4.77 -7.05
CA GLU A 227 11.34 6.05 -7.09
C GLU A 227 9.91 5.86 -7.61
N MET A 228 9.73 5.14 -8.73
CA MET A 228 8.39 4.84 -9.28
C MET A 228 7.52 4.10 -8.25
N PHE A 229 8.13 3.21 -7.46
CA PHE A 229 7.46 2.49 -6.38
C PHE A 229 6.98 3.44 -5.27
N GLU A 230 7.87 4.30 -4.76
CA GLU A 230 7.52 5.26 -3.69
C GLU A 230 6.56 6.35 -4.17
N GLU A 231 6.71 6.86 -5.39
CA GLU A 231 5.79 7.84 -6.00
C GLU A 231 4.36 7.29 -6.04
N THR A 232 4.21 6.02 -6.41
CA THR A 232 2.90 5.35 -6.48
C THR A 232 2.28 5.16 -5.10
N ILE A 233 3.09 4.79 -4.10
CA ILE A 233 2.62 4.69 -2.71
C ILE A 233 2.15 6.06 -2.21
N ALA A 234 2.96 7.09 -2.43
CA ALA A 234 2.65 8.45 -2.01
C ALA A 234 1.37 8.99 -2.66
N ASP A 235 1.17 8.73 -3.96
CA ASP A 235 -0.06 9.12 -4.68
C ASP A 235 -1.29 8.44 -4.07
N ILE A 236 -1.27 7.10 -3.98
CA ILE A 236 -2.42 6.35 -3.45
C ILE A 236 -2.71 6.73 -2.01
N VAL A 237 -1.71 6.76 -1.13
CA VAL A 237 -1.91 7.13 0.28
C VAL A 237 -2.38 8.58 0.40
N GLY A 238 -1.82 9.49 -0.40
CA GLY A 238 -2.21 10.90 -0.44
C GLY A 238 -3.71 11.09 -0.73
N GLN A 239 -4.27 10.30 -1.64
CA GLN A 239 -5.71 10.33 -1.95
C GLN A 239 -6.60 10.02 -0.73
N TYR A 240 -6.11 9.21 0.23
CA TYR A 240 -6.84 8.88 1.46
C TYR A 240 -6.53 9.81 2.63
N VAL A 241 -5.32 10.38 2.70
CA VAL A 241 -4.97 11.41 3.71
C VAL A 241 -5.74 12.71 3.47
N VAL A 242 -5.98 13.09 2.21
CA VAL A 242 -6.84 14.26 1.89
C VAL A 242 -8.26 14.01 2.37
N LYS A 243 -8.79 12.79 2.23
CA LYS A 243 -10.10 12.41 2.78
C LYS A 243 -10.15 12.49 4.31
N LYS A 244 -9.07 12.08 4.99
CA LYS A 244 -8.96 12.25 6.46
C LYS A 244 -9.12 13.71 6.87
N LYS A 245 -8.33 14.60 6.26
CA LYS A 245 -8.38 16.03 6.59
C LYS A 245 -9.74 16.66 6.30
N ALA A 246 -10.40 16.24 5.22
CA ALA A 246 -11.75 16.72 4.91
C ALA A 246 -12.79 16.27 5.97
N ALA A 247 -12.71 15.01 6.43
CA ALA A 247 -13.57 14.49 7.49
C ALA A 247 -13.30 15.20 8.84
N ASP A 248 -12.03 15.41 9.19
CA ASP A 248 -11.65 16.11 10.42
C ASP A 248 -12.14 17.58 10.43
N ILE A 249 -12.16 18.25 9.27
CA ILE A 249 -12.69 19.63 9.15
C ILE A 249 -14.21 19.67 9.32
N GLN A 250 -14.95 18.72 8.72
CA GLN A 250 -16.40 18.64 8.86
C GLN A 250 -16.83 18.42 10.33
N LEU A 251 -16.11 17.56 11.07
CA LEU A 251 -16.39 17.33 12.50
C LEU A 251 -16.17 18.59 13.36
N VAL A 252 -15.23 19.46 13.01
CA VAL A 252 -14.98 20.73 13.71
C VAL A 252 -16.05 21.77 13.39
N GLU A 253 -16.57 21.79 12.17
CA GLU A 253 -17.65 22.69 11.76
C GLU A 253 -18.99 22.30 12.39
N ASP A 254 -19.30 21.00 12.47
CA ASP A 254 -20.54 20.49 13.09
C ASP A 254 -20.50 20.63 14.63
N GLY A 255 -19.36 20.37 15.27
CA GLY A 255 -19.17 20.59 16.71
C GLY A 255 -19.08 22.08 17.12
N GLY A 256 -18.85 22.98 16.16
CA GLY A 256 -18.82 24.43 16.36
C GLY A 256 -20.20 25.10 16.36
N GLN A 257 -21.24 24.41 15.87
CA GLN A 257 -22.61 24.94 15.82
C GLN A 257 -23.44 24.64 17.08
N GLU A 258 -22.97 23.79 18.00
CA GLU A 258 -23.68 23.47 19.25
C GLU A 258 -23.43 24.46 20.42
N ASN A 259 -22.64 25.52 20.23
CA ASN A 259 -22.34 26.52 21.28
C ASN A 259 -22.80 27.95 20.95
N VAL A 260 -23.88 28.12 20.18
CA VAL A 260 -24.60 29.41 20.08
C VAL A 260 -26.11 29.17 20.03
N ALA A 261 -26.72 28.88 21.18
CA ALA A 261 -28.13 29.15 21.48
C ALA A 261 -28.35 29.20 23.00
#